data_AF-Q09784-F1
#
_entry.id   AF-Q09784-F1
#
_cell.length_a   1.000
_cell.length_b   1.000
_cell.length_c   1.000
_cell.angle_alpha   90.00
_cell.angle_beta   90.00
_cell.angle_gamma   90.00
#
_symmetry.space_group_name_H-M   'P 1'
#
loop_
_entity.id
_entity.type
_entity.pdbx_description
1 polymer ?
#
loop_
_entity_poly.entity_id
_entity_poly.type
_entity_poly.pdbx_seq_one_letter_code
_entity_poly.pdbx_strand_id
1 'polypeptide(L)'
;MIVHQQLPMSVNVASLDFLLIELVHTAKRLAEDRKKKSSSEKSIESDFQMLESIGFQVGRKITERLLLNRNRITETTDVMRFLCRELWPIVFRKPLDNLKTNRRGIFVLTDTYFYWFTKMTAMTGTEMAQITTPYFYFPSGFIRGVVYTFGYSAQVIAQCPNLPTCIFHVKFSPNPTQTSPGKPSTSESSQTDTSTRPANSQTPTTTRASSYTTLVSTSNQVSNEAEASAVETSANQAQNTEDATENEDRLPS
;
A
#
# COMPACT_ATOMS: atom_id res chain seq x y z
N MET A 1 41.27 3.73 15.64
CA MET A 1 40.69 3.85 14.28
C MET A 1 39.61 4.92 14.38
N ILE A 2 39.86 6.12 13.84
CA ILE A 2 38.96 7.28 13.99
C ILE A 2 37.75 7.04 13.11
N VAL A 3 36.61 6.71 13.74
CA VAL A 3 35.32 6.64 13.03
C VAL A 3 34.86 8.09 12.88
N HIS A 4 35.05 8.67 11.70
CA HIS A 4 34.43 9.95 11.34
C HIS A 4 32.92 9.75 11.44
N GLN A 5 32.34 10.24 12.53
CA GLN A 5 30.92 10.37 12.76
C GLN A 5 30.40 11.45 11.79
N GLN A 6 30.22 11.09 10.52
CA GLN A 6 29.52 11.93 9.56
C GLN A 6 28.10 12.10 10.11
N LEU A 7 27.83 13.30 10.65
CA LEU A 7 26.49 13.74 10.98
C LEU A 7 25.60 13.46 9.74
N PRO A 8 24.43 12.81 9.92
CA PRO A 8 23.57 12.52 8.80
C PRO A 8 23.27 13.83 8.06
N MET A 9 23.57 13.88 6.75
CA MET A 9 23.28 15.06 5.94
C MET A 9 21.79 15.39 6.06
N SER A 10 21.48 16.49 6.75
CA SER A 10 20.12 16.99 6.86
C SER A 10 19.81 17.80 5.61
N VAL A 11 18.90 17.30 4.78
CA VAL A 11 18.31 18.08 3.68
C VAL A 11 17.15 18.89 4.22
N ASN A 12 16.96 20.11 3.72
CA ASN A 12 15.82 20.95 4.10
C ASN A 12 14.51 20.21 3.79
N VAL A 13 13.59 20.21 4.76
CA VAL A 13 12.25 19.61 4.65
C VAL A 13 11.52 20.11 3.40
N ALA A 14 11.65 21.41 3.09
CA ALA A 14 11.02 22.02 1.92
C ALA A 14 11.48 21.39 0.60
N SER A 15 12.72 20.89 0.52
CA SER A 15 13.24 20.23 -0.69
C SER A 15 12.46 18.94 -1.01
N LEU A 16 12.06 18.18 0.02
CA LEU A 16 11.23 16.99 -0.17
C LEU A 16 9.84 17.40 -0.65
N ASP A 17 9.26 18.45 -0.07
CA ASP A 17 7.92 18.92 -0.43
C ASP A 17 7.85 19.36 -1.89
N PHE A 18 8.81 20.18 -2.34
CA PHE A 18 8.91 20.57 -3.74
C PHE A 18 9.17 19.38 -4.66
N LEU A 19 10.05 18.45 -4.26
CA LEU A 19 10.30 17.24 -5.05
C LEU A 19 9.02 16.43 -5.25
N LEU A 20 8.22 16.23 -4.20
CA LEU A 20 7.01 15.42 -4.26
C LEU A 20 5.91 16.09 -5.11
N ILE A 21 5.77 17.42 -5.04
CA ILE A 21 4.86 18.18 -5.90
C ILE A 21 5.30 18.08 -7.36
N GLU A 22 6.59 18.32 -7.63
CA GLU A 22 7.13 18.26 -9.00
C GLU A 22 7.21 16.84 -9.56
N LEU A 23 7.24 15.81 -8.72
CA LEU A 23 7.32 14.42 -9.15
C LEU A 23 6.13 14.03 -10.03
N VAL A 24 4.92 14.38 -9.62
CA VAL A 24 3.70 14.08 -10.39
C VAL A 24 3.61 14.94 -11.65
N HIS A 25 3.96 16.23 -11.57
CA HIS A 25 3.97 17.13 -12.72
C HIS A 25 5.02 16.73 -13.75
N THR A 26 6.20 16.32 -13.31
CA THR A 26 7.28 15.80 -14.16
C THR A 26 6.84 14.50 -14.84
N ALA A 27 6.19 13.59 -14.12
CA ALA A 27 5.66 12.37 -14.71
C ALA A 27 4.59 12.67 -15.79
N LYS A 28 3.69 13.62 -15.54
CA LYS A 28 2.71 14.10 -16.54
C LYS A 28 3.41 14.67 -17.78
N ARG A 29 4.39 15.54 -17.59
CA ARG A 29 5.16 16.13 -18.70
C ARG A 29 5.90 15.07 -19.51
N LEU A 30 6.53 14.09 -18.84
CA LEU A 30 7.20 12.98 -19.51
C LEU A 30 6.21 12.09 -20.28
N ALA A 31 5.00 11.88 -19.75
CA ALA A 31 3.93 11.16 -20.44
C ALA A 31 3.50 11.90 -21.73
N GLU A 32 3.31 13.21 -21.63
CA GLU A 32 2.95 14.07 -22.77
C GLU A 32 4.04 14.10 -23.85
N ASP A 33 5.31 14.21 -23.46
CA ASP A 33 6.43 14.20 -24.38
C ASP A 33 6.60 12.85 -25.09
N ARG A 34 6.23 11.73 -24.45
CA ARG A 34 6.18 10.41 -25.08
C ARG A 34 5.03 10.28 -26.07
N LYS A 35 3.83 10.78 -25.73
CA LYS A 35 2.68 10.80 -26.64
C LYS A 35 2.98 11.55 -27.95
N LYS A 36 3.75 12.64 -27.88
CA LYS A 36 4.21 13.37 -29.07
C LYS A 36 5.16 12.56 -29.96
N LYS A 37 5.97 11.67 -29.38
CA LYS A 37 7.00 10.89 -30.10
C LYS A 37 6.50 9.54 -30.64
N SER A 38 5.48 8.96 -30.02
CA SER A 38 4.89 7.70 -30.45
C SER A 38 3.38 7.85 -30.63
N SER A 39 2.89 7.75 -31.87
CA SER A 39 1.45 7.69 -32.23
C SER A 39 0.71 6.46 -31.68
N SER A 40 1.27 5.78 -30.68
CA SER A 40 0.69 4.61 -30.05
C SER A 40 0.03 5.06 -28.75
N GLU A 41 -1.25 4.78 -28.59
CA GLU A 41 -2.06 4.99 -27.38
C GLU A 41 -1.55 4.12 -26.23
N LYS A 42 -0.32 4.39 -25.74
CA LYS A 42 0.12 3.84 -24.48
C LYS A 42 -0.74 4.45 -23.38
N SER A 43 -1.36 3.58 -22.59
CA SER A 43 -2.23 3.99 -21.48
C SER A 43 -1.46 4.94 -20.55
N ILE A 44 -2.12 6.04 -20.15
CA ILE A 44 -1.62 7.03 -19.18
C ILE A 44 -1.11 6.34 -17.90
N GLU A 45 -1.73 5.20 -17.55
CA GLU A 45 -1.34 4.29 -16.48
C GLU A 45 0.15 3.90 -16.54
N SER A 46 0.65 3.56 -17.74
CA SER A 46 2.01 3.07 -17.94
C SER A 46 3.08 4.12 -17.65
N ASP A 47 2.77 5.41 -17.81
CA ASP A 47 3.70 6.47 -17.51
C ASP A 47 3.83 6.72 -16.01
N PHE A 48 2.73 6.58 -15.27
CA PHE A 48 2.73 6.70 -13.82
C PHE A 48 3.27 5.47 -13.08
N GLN A 49 3.39 4.31 -13.74
CA GLN A 49 4.09 3.13 -13.18
C GLN A 49 5.54 3.45 -12.76
N MET A 50 6.19 4.42 -13.40
CA MET A 50 7.52 4.89 -12.95
C MET A 50 7.46 5.47 -11.54
N LEU A 51 6.45 6.29 -11.22
CA LEU A 51 6.27 6.84 -9.88
C LEU A 51 6.07 5.74 -8.84
N GLU A 52 5.32 4.72 -9.24
CA GLU A 52 5.09 3.53 -8.44
C GLU A 52 6.39 2.78 -8.14
N SER A 53 7.25 2.61 -9.15
CA SER A 53 8.57 1.98 -9.01
C SER A 53 9.50 2.78 -8.12
N ILE A 54 9.51 4.11 -8.25
CA ILE A 54 10.26 5.02 -7.37
C ILE A 54 9.79 4.83 -5.93
N GLY A 55 8.47 4.92 -5.69
CA GLY A 55 7.88 4.72 -4.36
C GLY A 55 8.27 3.36 -3.77
N PHE A 56 8.20 2.30 -4.59
CA PHE A 56 8.59 0.95 -4.20
C PHE A 56 10.04 0.85 -3.74
N GLN A 57 10.98 1.45 -4.47
CA GLN A 57 12.39 1.44 -4.09
C GLN A 57 12.64 2.28 -2.83
N VAL A 58 11.96 3.42 -2.68
CA VAL A 58 12.06 4.25 -1.48
C VAL A 58 11.57 3.48 -0.25
N GLY A 59 10.38 2.86 -0.35
CA GLY A 59 9.80 2.06 0.73
C GLY A 59 10.73 0.93 1.18
N ARG A 60 11.30 0.19 0.22
CA ARG A 60 12.26 -0.88 0.53
C ARG A 60 13.52 -0.37 1.23
N LYS A 61 14.19 0.62 0.64
CA LYS A 61 15.48 1.13 1.12
C LYS A 61 15.36 1.75 2.50
N ILE A 62 14.32 2.55 2.76
CA ILE A 62 14.09 3.16 4.07
C ILE A 62 13.79 2.06 5.11
N THR A 63 12.96 1.08 4.75
CA THR A 63 12.64 -0.03 5.65
C THR A 63 13.89 -0.84 6.00
N GLU A 64 14.70 -1.23 5.02
CA GLU A 64 15.97 -1.95 5.25
C GLU A 64 16.91 -1.17 6.18
N ARG A 65 16.98 0.16 6.05
CA ARG A 65 17.81 1.03 6.91
C ARG A 65 17.29 1.12 8.34
N LEU A 66 15.98 1.25 8.54
CA LEU A 66 15.38 1.37 9.88
C LEU A 66 15.35 0.05 10.65
N LEU A 67 15.29 -1.08 9.94
CA LEU A 67 15.28 -2.41 10.57
C LEU A 67 16.64 -2.85 11.11
N LEU A 68 17.75 -2.20 10.73
CA LEU A 68 19.10 -2.55 11.20
C LEU A 68 19.22 -2.59 12.73
N ASN A 69 18.42 -1.78 13.44
CA ASN A 69 18.48 -1.63 14.90
C ASN A 69 17.18 -2.07 15.60
N ARG A 70 16.33 -2.90 14.95
CA ARG A 70 15.02 -3.29 15.50
C ARG A 70 14.84 -4.79 15.66
N ASN A 71 13.93 -5.15 16.56
CA ASN A 71 13.44 -6.51 16.72
C ASN A 71 12.78 -6.99 15.43
N ARG A 72 12.90 -8.28 15.16
CA ARG A 72 12.30 -8.92 13.99
C ARG A 72 10.78 -8.79 14.06
N ILE A 73 10.19 -8.15 13.06
CA ILE A 73 8.74 -8.08 12.86
C ILE A 73 8.32 -9.23 11.96
N THR A 74 7.43 -10.09 12.43
CA THR A 74 6.96 -11.27 11.67
C THR A 74 5.48 -11.19 11.32
N GLU A 75 4.64 -10.58 12.15
CA GLU A 75 3.19 -10.55 11.90
C GLU A 75 2.81 -9.45 10.92
N THR A 76 1.89 -9.73 9.99
CA THR A 76 1.41 -8.74 9.00
C THR A 76 0.78 -7.52 9.65
N THR A 77 0.11 -7.72 10.78
CA THR A 77 -0.48 -6.62 11.58
C THR A 77 0.61 -5.72 12.16
N ASP A 78 1.71 -6.31 12.63
CA ASP A 78 2.83 -5.55 13.19
C ASP A 78 3.57 -4.77 12.11
N VAL A 79 3.74 -5.37 10.92
CA VAL A 79 4.27 -4.70 9.72
C VAL A 79 3.44 -3.47 9.37
N MET A 80 2.11 -3.59 9.39
CA MET A 80 1.21 -2.47 9.09
C MET A 80 1.25 -1.38 10.16
N ARG A 81 1.33 -1.74 11.45
CA ARG A 81 1.52 -0.74 12.53
C ARG A 81 2.85 -0.02 12.39
N PHE A 82 3.93 -0.74 12.07
CA PHE A 82 5.24 -0.15 11.81
C PHE A 82 5.20 0.82 10.64
N LEU A 83 4.55 0.43 9.53
CA LEU A 83 4.35 1.31 8.38
C LEU A 83 3.64 2.62 8.79
N CYS A 84 2.49 2.52 9.45
CA CYS A 84 1.66 3.67 9.79
C CYS A 84 2.31 4.62 10.81
N ARG A 85 3.08 4.10 11.76
CA ARG A 85 3.61 4.87 12.90
C ARG A 85 5.04 5.36 12.73
N GLU A 86 5.85 4.67 11.93
CA GLU A 86 7.29 4.93 11.86
C GLU A 86 7.71 5.37 10.46
N LEU A 87 7.21 4.67 9.44
CA LEU A 87 7.60 4.95 8.04
C LEU A 87 6.77 6.06 7.41
N TRP A 88 5.46 6.07 7.64
CA TRP A 88 4.55 7.08 7.07
C TRP A 88 4.95 8.51 7.49
N PRO A 89 5.25 8.80 8.78
CA PRO A 89 5.68 10.13 9.20
C PRO A 89 6.99 10.61 8.57
N ILE A 90 7.90 9.70 8.20
CA ILE A 90 9.18 10.08 7.59
C ILE A 90 8.93 10.70 6.20
N VAL A 91 7.97 10.17 5.46
CA VAL A 91 7.67 10.60 4.09
C VAL A 91 6.60 11.69 4.06
N PHE A 92 5.50 11.51 4.80
CA PHE A 92 4.31 12.37 4.74
C PHE A 92 4.16 13.29 5.95
N ARG A 93 5.18 13.34 6.84
CA ARG A 93 5.29 14.26 7.99
C ARG A 93 4.24 14.07 9.08
N LYS A 94 3.38 13.07 8.97
CA LYS A 94 2.29 12.79 9.90
C LYS A 94 2.11 11.27 10.05
N PRO A 95 1.80 10.74 11.24
CA PRO A 95 1.36 9.36 11.38
C PRO A 95 0.01 9.16 10.71
N LEU A 96 -0.22 7.94 10.25
CA LEU A 96 -1.48 7.58 9.60
C LEU A 96 -2.61 7.48 10.64
N ASP A 97 -3.75 8.13 10.38
CA ASP A 97 -4.79 8.34 11.39
C ASP A 97 -5.48 7.02 11.80
N ASN A 98 -5.86 6.21 10.82
CA ASN A 98 -6.61 4.98 11.07
C ASN A 98 -6.04 3.79 10.33
N LEU A 99 -5.79 2.71 11.08
CA LEU A 99 -5.49 1.38 10.55
C LEU A 99 -6.61 0.43 10.95
N LYS A 100 -7.39 -0.03 9.97
CA LYS A 100 -8.39 -1.09 10.14
C LYS A 100 -7.91 -2.37 9.46
N THR A 101 -8.37 -3.51 9.95
CA THR A 101 -8.07 -4.82 9.35
C THR A 101 -9.35 -5.66 9.29
N ASN A 102 -9.50 -6.43 8.22
CA ASN A 102 -10.58 -7.40 8.05
C ASN A 102 -10.03 -8.82 8.28
N ARG A 103 -10.87 -9.73 8.77
CA ARG A 103 -10.58 -11.17 8.89
C ARG A 103 -10.12 -11.81 7.56
N ARG A 104 -10.41 -11.16 6.43
CA ARG A 104 -9.96 -11.56 5.07
C ARG A 104 -8.51 -11.16 4.72
N GLY A 105 -7.75 -10.58 5.65
CA GLY A 105 -6.37 -10.16 5.40
C GLY A 105 -6.23 -8.88 4.57
N ILE A 106 -7.28 -8.04 4.57
CA ILE A 106 -7.27 -6.72 3.94
C ILE A 106 -7.09 -5.67 5.05
N PHE A 107 -6.11 -4.80 4.87
CA PHE A 107 -5.87 -3.65 5.74
C PHE A 107 -6.37 -2.39 5.06
N VAL A 108 -7.05 -1.53 5.80
CA VAL A 108 -7.55 -0.23 5.31
C VAL A 108 -6.84 0.85 6.09
N LEU A 109 -6.05 1.64 5.37
CA LEU A 109 -5.26 2.73 5.91
C LEU A 109 -5.93 4.04 5.49
N THR A 110 -6.33 4.87 6.44
CA THR A 110 -6.91 6.20 6.18
C THR A 110 -6.00 7.30 6.70
N ASP A 111 -5.67 8.26 5.84
CA ASP A 111 -5.08 9.53 6.21
C ASP A 111 -6.10 10.64 5.89
N THR A 112 -6.68 11.23 6.94
CA THR A 112 -7.73 12.23 6.86
C THR A 112 -7.23 13.56 6.29
N TYR A 113 -5.94 13.86 6.48
CA TYR A 113 -5.28 15.09 6.04
C TYR A 113 -4.03 14.76 5.23
N PHE A 114 -4.25 14.13 4.09
CA PHE A 114 -3.16 13.77 3.21
C PHE A 114 -2.45 15.03 2.72
N TYR A 115 -1.16 15.12 3.01
CA TYR A 115 -0.37 16.33 2.85
C TYR A 115 -0.47 16.92 1.43
N TRP A 116 -0.42 16.07 0.41
CA TRP A 116 -0.50 16.50 -1.00
C TRP A 116 -1.86 17.06 -1.41
N PHE A 117 -2.92 16.63 -0.74
CA PHE A 117 -4.29 17.06 -1.02
C PHE A 117 -4.68 18.32 -0.26
N THR A 118 -3.91 18.70 0.75
CA THR A 118 -4.22 19.85 1.62
C THR A 118 -4.23 21.19 0.86
N LYS A 119 -3.54 21.28 -0.29
CA LYS A 119 -3.51 22.47 -1.15
C LYS A 119 -4.36 22.36 -2.41
N MET A 120 -5.07 21.24 -2.59
CA MET A 120 -5.97 21.08 -3.73
C MET A 120 -7.31 21.75 -3.43
N THR A 121 -7.81 22.53 -4.38
CA THR A 121 -9.15 23.11 -4.29
C THR A 121 -10.19 21.99 -4.41
N ALA A 122 -11.24 22.08 -3.59
CA ALA A 122 -12.34 21.12 -3.60
C ALA A 122 -12.94 20.99 -5.01
N MET A 123 -12.84 19.80 -5.58
CA MET A 123 -13.56 19.40 -6.79
C MET A 123 -14.60 18.35 -6.40
N THR A 124 -15.60 18.12 -7.24
CA THR A 124 -16.68 17.18 -6.92
C THR A 124 -16.81 16.13 -8.01
N GLY A 125 -17.16 14.90 -7.62
CA GLY A 125 -17.49 13.83 -8.55
C GLY A 125 -16.27 13.19 -9.22
N THR A 126 -16.43 12.80 -10.49
CA THR A 126 -15.47 12.00 -11.26
C THR A 126 -14.15 12.74 -11.54
N GLU A 127 -14.16 14.06 -11.59
CA GLU A 127 -12.97 14.89 -11.81
C GLU A 127 -11.95 14.75 -10.67
N MET A 128 -12.43 14.57 -9.44
CA MET A 128 -11.58 14.34 -8.27
C MET A 128 -10.73 13.09 -8.42
N ALA A 129 -11.35 12.00 -8.86
CA ALA A 129 -10.64 10.75 -9.06
C ALA A 129 -9.54 10.93 -10.12
N GLN A 130 -9.84 11.59 -11.26
CA GLN A 130 -8.85 11.80 -12.32
C GLN A 130 -7.66 12.66 -11.88
N ILE A 131 -7.89 13.66 -11.05
CA ILE A 131 -6.84 14.58 -10.58
C ILE A 131 -6.01 13.95 -9.47
N THR A 132 -6.63 13.19 -8.57
CA THR A 132 -5.97 12.55 -7.42
C THR A 132 -5.25 11.25 -7.79
N THR A 133 -5.73 10.51 -8.79
CA THR A 133 -5.16 9.21 -9.21
C THR A 133 -3.62 9.24 -9.40
N PRO A 134 -3.04 10.22 -10.14
CA PRO A 134 -1.58 10.33 -10.28
C PRO A 134 -0.81 10.44 -8.96
N TYR A 135 -1.42 11.03 -7.93
CA TYR A 135 -0.84 11.21 -6.61
C TYR A 135 -0.83 9.93 -5.78
N PHE A 136 -1.51 8.86 -6.22
CA PHE A 136 -1.53 7.60 -5.48
C PHE A 136 -0.46 6.61 -5.89
N TYR A 137 0.19 6.77 -7.05
CA TYR A 137 1.20 5.82 -7.51
C TYR A 137 2.40 5.74 -6.59
N PHE A 138 2.96 6.89 -6.21
CA PHE A 138 4.12 6.90 -5.32
C PHE A 138 3.79 6.32 -3.94
N PRO A 139 2.72 6.75 -3.22
CA PRO A 139 2.34 6.15 -1.94
C PRO A 139 2.00 4.65 -2.03
N SER A 140 1.30 4.22 -3.09
CA SER A 140 0.96 2.81 -3.30
C SER A 140 2.22 1.97 -3.56
N GLY A 141 3.15 2.49 -4.36
CA GLY A 141 4.49 1.94 -4.53
C GLY A 141 5.24 1.83 -3.20
N PHE A 142 5.27 2.90 -2.42
CA PHE A 142 5.91 2.95 -1.11
C PHE A 142 5.39 1.86 -0.18
N ILE A 143 4.07 1.73 -0.02
CA ILE A 143 3.44 0.70 0.81
C ILE A 143 3.87 -0.71 0.35
N ARG A 144 3.78 -1.00 -0.96
CA ARG A 144 4.23 -2.30 -1.50
C ARG A 144 5.71 -2.55 -1.25
N GLY A 145 6.55 -1.52 -1.35
CA GLY A 145 7.98 -1.61 -1.08
C GLY A 145 8.27 -2.01 0.36
N VAL A 146 7.59 -1.38 1.32
CA VAL A 146 7.71 -1.72 2.75
C VAL A 146 7.32 -3.18 3.00
N VAL A 147 6.13 -3.57 2.52
CA VAL A 147 5.60 -4.92 2.72
C VAL A 147 6.50 -5.98 2.09
N TYR A 148 7.08 -5.68 0.93
CA TYR A 148 8.05 -6.54 0.24
C TYR A 148 9.33 -6.77 1.06
N THR A 149 9.83 -5.77 1.80
CA THR A 149 11.01 -5.95 2.67
C THR A 149 10.78 -6.99 3.77
N PHE A 150 9.53 -7.18 4.20
CA PHE A 150 9.16 -8.23 5.18
C PHE A 150 8.88 -9.60 4.53
N GLY A 151 9.05 -9.75 3.22
CA GLY A 151 8.82 -11.00 2.50
C GLY A 151 7.37 -11.24 2.07
N TYR A 152 6.54 -10.21 2.13
CA TYR A 152 5.15 -10.27 1.69
C TYR A 152 4.96 -9.56 0.36
N SER A 153 4.06 -10.09 -0.48
CA SER A 153 3.57 -9.38 -1.65
C SER A 153 2.17 -8.83 -1.33
N ALA A 154 1.86 -7.62 -1.79
CA ALA A 154 0.57 -7.00 -1.58
C ALA A 154 0.12 -6.19 -2.79
N GLN A 155 -1.19 -6.14 -2.99
CA GLN A 155 -1.86 -5.21 -3.89
C GLN A 155 -2.38 -4.04 -3.08
N VAL A 156 -2.29 -2.84 -3.65
CA VAL A 156 -2.75 -1.60 -3.01
C VAL A 156 -3.74 -0.94 -3.94
N ILE A 157 -4.94 -0.65 -3.44
CA ILE A 157 -5.96 0.12 -4.15
C ILE A 157 -6.14 1.42 -3.38
N ALA A 158 -5.96 2.55 -4.05
CA ALA A 158 -6.05 3.86 -3.43
C ALA A 158 -7.27 4.62 -3.94
N GLN A 159 -7.92 5.38 -3.05
CA GLN A 159 -9.07 6.22 -3.40
C GLN A 159 -9.11 7.48 -2.54
N CYS A 160 -9.72 8.54 -3.09
CA CYS A 160 -9.98 9.80 -2.41
C CYS A 160 -11.52 9.99 -2.29
N PRO A 161 -12.16 9.65 -1.16
CA PRO A 161 -13.61 9.87 -1.01
C PRO A 161 -13.96 11.37 -0.98
N ASN A 162 -13.15 12.17 -0.30
CA ASN A 162 -13.30 13.62 -0.17
C ASN A 162 -11.92 14.22 0.07
N LEU A 163 -11.62 15.40 -0.48
CA LEU A 163 -10.37 16.09 -0.14
C LEU A 163 -10.45 16.60 1.32
N PRO A 164 -9.35 16.56 2.09
CA PRO A 164 -8.02 16.04 1.77
C PRO A 164 -7.78 14.60 2.28
N THR A 165 -8.82 13.75 2.34
CA THR A 165 -8.73 12.37 2.85
C THR A 165 -8.32 11.38 1.77
N CYS A 166 -7.37 10.49 2.09
CA CYS A 166 -7.03 9.35 1.25
C CYS A 166 -7.19 8.02 1.99
N ILE A 167 -7.56 6.98 1.24
CA ILE A 167 -7.75 5.62 1.75
C ILE A 167 -6.96 4.66 0.87
N PHE A 168 -6.15 3.81 1.51
CA PHE A 168 -5.43 2.71 0.87
C PHE A 168 -5.96 1.38 1.38
N HIS A 169 -6.46 0.56 0.47
CA HIS A 169 -6.83 -0.83 0.72
C HIS A 169 -5.64 -1.72 0.34
N VAL A 170 -5.06 -2.38 1.32
CA VAL A 170 -3.87 -3.22 1.15
C VAL A 170 -4.26 -4.68 1.35
N LYS A 171 -4.18 -5.45 0.26
CA LYS A 171 -4.48 -6.88 0.25
C LYS A 171 -3.18 -7.67 0.11
N PHE A 172 -2.83 -8.42 1.14
CA PHE A 172 -1.69 -9.33 1.08
C PHE A 172 -2.01 -10.50 0.13
N SER A 173 -1.08 -10.83 -0.75
CA SER A 173 -1.16 -12.04 -1.58
C SER A 173 -0.49 -13.21 -0.84
N PRO A 174 -1.05 -14.43 -0.91
CA PRO A 174 -0.38 -15.61 -0.38
C PRO A 174 0.97 -15.79 -1.10
N ASN A 175 2.06 -15.82 -0.35
CA ASN A 175 3.39 -16.04 -0.91
C ASN A 175 3.49 -17.50 -1.39
N PRO A 176 3.90 -17.79 -2.64
CA PRO A 176 4.02 -19.15 -3.15
C PRO A 176 5.12 -20.01 -2.48
N THR A 177 5.74 -19.58 -1.38
CA THR A 177 6.86 -20.29 -0.71
C THR A 177 6.49 -21.02 0.60
N GLN A 178 5.20 -21.26 0.86
CA GLN A 178 4.76 -22.20 1.91
C GLN A 178 4.04 -23.41 1.31
N THR A 179 4.76 -24.25 0.59
CA THR A 179 4.38 -25.66 0.41
C THR A 179 4.77 -26.40 1.68
N SER A 180 3.78 -26.75 2.50
CA SER A 180 3.91 -27.74 3.58
C SER A 180 4.55 -29.03 3.03
N PRO A 181 5.44 -29.70 3.79
CA PRO A 181 5.97 -31.00 3.40
C PRO A 181 4.84 -32.04 3.50
N GLY A 182 4.27 -32.41 2.36
CA GLY A 182 3.38 -33.56 2.24
C GLY A 182 4.14 -34.84 2.58
N LYS A 183 3.60 -35.61 3.52
CA LYS A 183 3.99 -36.98 3.89
C LYS A 183 4.40 -37.82 2.66
N PRO A 184 5.55 -38.51 2.68
CA PRO A 184 5.79 -39.65 1.80
C PRO A 184 5.17 -40.89 2.44
N SER A 185 4.18 -41.47 1.76
CA SER A 185 3.70 -42.83 2.03
C SER A 185 4.77 -43.85 1.63
N THR A 186 5.13 -44.69 2.60
CA THR A 186 6.03 -45.84 2.50
C THR A 186 5.46 -46.91 1.56
N SER A 187 6.21 -47.29 0.54
CA SER A 187 6.18 -48.64 -0.05
C SER A 187 7.52 -48.93 -0.74
N GLU A 188 8.07 -50.07 -0.37
CA GLU A 188 9.45 -50.53 -0.52
C GLU A 188 9.82 -51.02 -1.95
N SER A 189 11.12 -51.34 -2.07
CA SER A 189 11.83 -52.13 -3.08
C SER A 189 12.39 -51.38 -4.29
N SER A 190 13.59 -51.64 -4.82
CA SER A 190 14.82 -52.35 -4.39
C SER A 190 15.88 -52.10 -5.49
N GLN A 191 17.14 -51.93 -5.07
CA GLN A 191 18.40 -52.30 -5.79
C GLN A 191 18.88 -51.46 -7.01
N THR A 192 20.01 -50.72 -6.83
CA THR A 192 21.39 -50.92 -7.44
C THR A 192 21.49 -50.46 -8.90
N ASP A 193 22.43 -49.64 -9.39
CA ASP A 193 23.88 -49.56 -9.14
C ASP A 193 24.53 -48.31 -9.81
N THR A 194 25.59 -47.81 -9.17
CA THR A 194 26.82 -47.09 -9.63
C THR A 194 26.88 -46.00 -10.74
N SER A 195 27.51 -44.86 -10.33
CA SER A 195 28.52 -44.00 -11.02
C SER A 195 28.18 -43.37 -12.38
N THR A 196 28.24 -42.04 -12.61
CA THR A 196 29.47 -41.21 -12.63
C THR A 196 29.12 -39.71 -12.80
N ARG A 197 29.94 -38.84 -12.19
CA ARG A 197 29.95 -37.36 -12.04
C ARG A 197 30.25 -36.58 -13.38
N PRO A 198 30.39 -35.24 -13.41
CA PRO A 198 29.42 -34.11 -13.31
C PRO A 198 29.41 -33.20 -14.59
N ALA A 199 28.41 -32.31 -14.73
CA ALA A 199 28.60 -30.94 -15.25
C ALA A 199 27.25 -30.18 -15.27
N ASN A 200 27.19 -29.02 -14.62
CA ASN A 200 26.90 -27.71 -15.22
C ASN A 200 26.23 -26.79 -14.19
N SER A 201 26.98 -25.79 -13.73
CA SER A 201 26.48 -24.70 -12.90
C SER A 201 25.74 -23.69 -13.79
N GLN A 202 24.41 -23.69 -13.73
CA GLN A 202 23.60 -22.57 -14.22
C GLN A 202 22.81 -22.00 -13.06
N THR A 203 23.19 -20.79 -12.67
CA THR A 203 22.48 -19.90 -11.75
C THR A 203 21.07 -19.63 -12.25
N PRO A 204 20.00 -19.83 -11.45
CA PRO A 204 18.67 -19.40 -11.84
C PRO A 204 18.52 -17.90 -11.54
N THR A 205 18.46 -17.09 -12.59
CA THR A 205 17.98 -15.71 -12.53
C THR A 205 16.55 -15.71 -12.03
N THR A 206 16.33 -15.09 -10.87
CA THR A 206 15.00 -14.94 -10.25
C THR A 206 14.16 -13.95 -11.06
N THR A 207 13.28 -14.47 -11.91
CA THR A 207 12.23 -13.71 -12.61
C THR A 207 11.20 -13.26 -11.59
N ARG A 208 11.21 -11.97 -11.27
CA ARG A 208 10.35 -11.35 -10.25
C ARG A 208 9.01 -10.95 -10.86
N ALA A 209 7.94 -11.62 -10.43
CA ALA A 209 6.56 -11.33 -10.83
C ALA A 209 6.12 -9.93 -10.34
N SER A 210 5.76 -9.06 -11.29
CA SER A 210 5.25 -7.72 -11.02
C SER A 210 3.78 -7.81 -10.58
N SER A 211 3.50 -7.61 -9.30
CA SER A 211 2.12 -7.45 -8.80
C SER A 211 1.68 -6.01 -9.09
N TYR A 212 0.92 -5.81 -10.17
CA TYR A 212 0.39 -4.52 -10.58
C TYR A 212 -0.63 -3.98 -9.57
N THR A 213 -0.69 -2.65 -9.42
CA THR A 213 -1.78 -1.95 -8.74
C THR A 213 -2.95 -1.83 -9.69
N THR A 214 -4.14 -2.23 -9.24
CA THR A 214 -5.39 -1.96 -9.96
C THR A 214 -6.00 -0.68 -9.38
N LEU A 215 -5.85 0.44 -10.08
CA LEU A 215 -6.61 1.65 -9.76
C LEU A 215 -7.97 1.52 -10.44
N VAL A 216 -9.01 1.28 -9.64
CA VAL A 216 -10.38 1.23 -10.14
C VAL A 216 -10.85 2.66 -10.35
N SER A 217 -10.97 3.06 -11.62
CA SER A 217 -11.74 4.21 -12.05
C SER A 217 -13.16 4.06 -11.49
N THR A 218 -13.45 4.79 -10.42
CA THR A 218 -14.68 4.68 -9.67
C THR A 218 -15.80 5.33 -10.49
N SER A 219 -16.49 4.53 -11.31
CA SER A 219 -17.72 4.99 -11.95
C SER A 219 -18.90 4.03 -11.82
N ASN A 220 -18.72 2.74 -11.48
CA ASN A 220 -19.87 1.82 -11.44
C ASN A 220 -19.86 0.68 -10.38
N GLN A 221 -18.89 0.60 -9.47
CA GLN A 221 -18.89 -0.48 -8.44
C GLN A 221 -19.03 -0.01 -6.98
N VAL A 222 -18.77 1.27 -6.67
CA VAL A 222 -18.85 1.77 -5.28
C VAL A 222 -20.27 2.12 -4.84
N SER A 223 -21.21 2.35 -5.78
CA SER A 223 -22.61 2.62 -5.43
C SER A 223 -23.23 1.45 -4.66
N ASN A 224 -22.94 0.20 -5.03
CA ASN A 224 -23.59 -0.97 -4.43
C ASN A 224 -22.99 -1.37 -3.06
N GLU A 225 -21.70 -1.14 -2.81
CA GLU A 225 -21.07 -1.47 -1.52
C GLU A 225 -21.19 -0.33 -0.49
N ALA A 226 -21.27 0.94 -0.93
CA ALA A 226 -21.54 2.08 -0.05
C ALA A 226 -23.00 2.12 0.40
N GLU A 227 -23.97 1.77 -0.46
CA GLU A 227 -25.37 1.60 -0.05
C GLU A 227 -25.52 0.43 0.94
N ALA A 228 -24.83 -0.69 0.73
CA ALA A 228 -24.90 -1.83 1.66
C ALA A 228 -24.37 -1.48 3.07
N SER A 229 -23.28 -0.71 3.18
CA SER A 229 -22.74 -0.27 4.47
C SER A 229 -23.57 0.82 5.16
N ALA A 230 -24.25 1.70 4.40
CA ALA A 230 -25.10 2.75 4.94
C ALA A 230 -26.44 2.20 5.48
N VAL A 231 -26.99 1.17 4.82
CA VAL A 231 -28.20 0.47 5.28
C VAL A 231 -27.91 -0.31 6.57
N GLU A 232 -26.75 -0.97 6.68
CA GLU A 232 -26.38 -1.76 7.88
C GLU A 232 -26.02 -0.88 9.09
N THR A 233 -25.55 0.36 8.86
CA THR A 233 -25.29 1.33 9.95
C THR A 233 -26.57 1.99 10.44
N SER A 234 -27.52 2.28 9.54
CA SER A 234 -28.82 2.87 9.90
C SER A 234 -29.73 1.87 10.61
N ALA A 235 -29.64 0.58 10.27
CA ALA A 235 -30.38 -0.49 10.97
C ALA A 235 -29.90 -0.69 12.43
N ASN A 236 -28.60 -0.60 12.68
CA ASN A 236 -28.03 -0.77 14.02
C ASN A 236 -28.19 0.47 14.92
N GLN A 237 -28.47 1.66 14.35
CA GLN A 237 -28.79 2.86 15.13
C GLN A 237 -30.29 2.95 15.47
N ALA A 238 -31.18 2.43 14.62
CA ALA A 238 -32.61 2.36 14.93
C ALA A 238 -32.91 1.38 16.07
N GLN A 239 -32.25 0.23 16.13
CA GLN A 239 -32.48 -0.77 17.19
C GLN A 239 -31.92 -0.37 18.57
N ASN A 240 -30.98 0.58 18.64
CA ASN A 240 -30.44 1.05 19.93
C ASN A 240 -31.14 2.31 20.47
N THR A 241 -32.12 2.88 19.74
CA THR A 241 -32.84 4.08 20.18
C THR A 241 -34.24 3.77 20.73
N GLU A 242 -34.79 2.58 20.48
CA GLU A 242 -36.09 2.16 21.03
C GLU A 242 -36.01 1.57 22.45
N ASP A 243 -34.85 1.14 22.93
CA ASP A 243 -34.68 0.61 24.31
C ASP A 243 -34.32 1.69 25.35
N ALA A 244 -34.15 2.96 24.96
CA ALA A 244 -33.66 4.03 25.84
C ALA A 244 -34.74 5.00 26.35
N THR A 245 -36.02 4.82 25.99
CA THR A 245 -37.10 5.76 26.35
C THR A 245 -38.05 5.26 27.44
N GLU A 246 -37.79 4.10 28.06
CA GLU A 246 -38.73 3.48 29.00
C GLU A 246 -38.33 3.53 30.49
N ASN A 247 -37.25 4.22 30.88
CA ASN A 247 -36.80 4.27 32.27
C ASN A 247 -36.12 5.60 32.64
N GLU A 248 -36.87 6.70 32.69
CA GLU A 248 -36.51 7.84 33.55
C GLU A 248 -37.76 8.42 34.22
N ASP A 249 -37.91 7.98 35.47
CA ASP A 249 -38.33 8.74 36.64
C ASP A 249 -39.66 9.50 36.65
N ARG A 250 -40.62 8.79 37.26
CA ARG A 250 -41.40 9.24 38.42
C ARG A 250 -40.84 10.48 39.14
N LEU A 251 -41.56 11.59 39.00
CA LEU A 251 -41.55 12.73 39.92
C LEU A 251 -42.10 12.34 41.31
N PRO A 252 -41.53 12.88 42.40
CA PRO A 252 -42.24 13.03 43.66
C PRO A 252 -42.38 14.51 44.03
N SER A 253 -43.60 15.05 43.90
CA SER A 253 -44.30 16.04 44.76
C SER A 253 -45.45 16.66 43.99
#